data_AF-A0A6G1BN07-F1
#
_entry.id   AF-A0A6G1BN07-F1
#
_cell.length_a   1.000
_cell.length_b   1.000
_cell.length_c   1.000
_cell.angle_alpha   90.00
_cell.angle_beta   90.00
_cell.angle_gamma   90.00
#
_symmetry.space_group_name_H-M   'P 1'
#
loop_
_entity.id
_entity.type
_entity.pdbx_description
1 polymer ?
#
loop_
_entity_poly.entity_id
_entity_poly.type
_entity_poly.pdbx_seq_one_letter_code
_entity_poly.pdbx_strand_id
1 'polypeptide(L)'
;MGCEIVLGLGSALLYLQEEWEQCVLHRDIKPSNVMLDASFNAKLGDLGLARLVDHDRESYTTALAGTMGYMDPVCAATRRASAKSDVYSFGVVLLEIACGRRAPIGVPGRRGPWVWDWYRKGSILDVADERLNGEFDREEMERVLVVARSGARTLATA
;
A
#
# COMPACT_ATOMS: atom_id res chain seq x y z
N MET A 1 -9.75 3.78 -15.73
CA MET A 1 -8.69 3.68 -14.70
C MET A 1 -8.87 2.38 -13.92
N GLY A 2 -7.80 1.76 -13.42
CA GLY A 2 -7.81 0.51 -12.65
C GLY A 2 -8.43 0.62 -11.25
N CYS A 3 -9.55 1.35 -11.11
CA CYS A 3 -10.28 1.51 -9.86
C CYS A 3 -10.80 0.16 -9.36
N GLU A 4 -11.18 -0.77 -10.24
CA GLU A 4 -11.52 -2.15 -9.87
C GLU A 4 -10.38 -2.88 -9.16
N ILE A 5 -9.13 -2.65 -9.57
CA ILE A 5 -7.95 -3.24 -8.91
C ILE A 5 -7.76 -2.62 -7.52
N VAL A 6 -7.88 -1.30 -7.41
CA VAL A 6 -7.75 -0.57 -6.14
C VAL A 6 -8.85 -0.97 -5.16
N LEU A 7 -10.10 -1.04 -5.64
CA LEU A 7 -11.26 -1.45 -4.86
C LEU A 7 -11.14 -2.90 -4.44
N GLY A 8 -10.82 -3.81 -5.37
CA GLY A 8 -10.63 -5.23 -5.06
C GLY A 8 -9.51 -5.48 -4.04
N LEU A 9 -8.40 -4.74 -4.15
CA LEU A 9 -7.32 -4.81 -3.16
C LEU A 9 -7.75 -4.23 -1.80
N GLY A 10 -8.51 -3.13 -1.80
CA GLY A 10 -9.11 -2.56 -0.59
C GLY A 10 -10.07 -3.51 0.09
N SER A 11 -10.95 -4.18 -0.66
CA SER A 11 -11.86 -5.21 -0.15
C SER A 11 -11.11 -6.41 0.41
N ALA A 12 -10.05 -6.88 -0.27
CA ALA A 12 -9.22 -7.97 0.26
C ALA A 12 -8.55 -7.58 1.58
N LEU A 13 -8.03 -6.35 1.68
CA LEU A 13 -7.42 -5.87 2.91
C LEU A 13 -8.45 -5.73 4.05
N LEU A 14 -9.63 -5.18 3.76
CA LEU A 14 -10.72 -5.07 4.72
C LEU A 14 -11.15 -6.45 5.24
N TYR A 15 -11.29 -7.43 4.34
CA TYR A 15 -11.64 -8.79 4.70
C TYR A 15 -10.64 -9.40 5.68
N LEU A 16 -9.34 -9.26 5.39
CA LEU A 16 -8.27 -9.77 6.26
C LEU A 16 -8.27 -9.08 7.64
N GLN A 17 -8.60 -7.80 7.71
CA GLN A 17 -8.45 -7.02 8.92
C GLN A 17 -9.67 -7.03 9.84
N GLU A 18 -10.88 -7.05 9.28
CA GLU A 18 -12.11 -6.73 10.03
C GLU A 18 -13.22 -7.79 9.89
N GLU A 19 -13.24 -8.56 8.80
CA GLU A 19 -14.38 -9.45 8.47
C GLU A 19 -14.22 -10.89 9.00
N TRP A 20 -13.19 -11.14 9.81
CA TRP A 20 -12.93 -12.44 10.46
C TRP A 20 -12.81 -12.31 11.98
N GLU A 21 -12.91 -13.43 12.73
CA GLU A 21 -12.82 -13.44 14.20
C GLU A 21 -11.49 -12.87 14.74
N GLN A 22 -10.42 -12.96 13.94
CA GLN A 22 -9.10 -12.42 14.24
C GLN A 22 -8.59 -11.63 13.05
N CYS A 23 -7.79 -10.60 13.32
CA CYS A 23 -7.13 -9.81 12.30
C CYS A 23 -5.98 -10.62 11.68
N VAL A 24 -6.00 -10.74 10.36
CA VAL A 24 -4.92 -11.35 9.58
C VAL A 24 -3.99 -10.26 9.07
N LEU A 25 -2.81 -10.16 9.68
CA LEU A 25 -1.74 -9.31 9.18
C LEU A 25 -1.07 -10.00 8.00
N HIS A 26 -1.10 -9.41 6.81
CA HIS A 26 -0.48 -9.97 5.61
C HIS A 26 1.04 -9.84 5.60
N ARG A 27 1.56 -8.67 5.98
CA ARG A 27 2.99 -8.35 6.14
C ARG A 27 3.86 -8.34 4.87
N ASP A 28 3.27 -8.55 3.69
CA ASP A 28 4.00 -8.54 2.42
C ASP A 28 3.13 -8.09 1.23
N ILE A 29 2.34 -7.05 1.45
CA ILE A 29 1.52 -6.45 0.39
C ILE A 29 2.44 -5.70 -0.57
N LYS A 30 2.46 -6.17 -1.83
CA LYS A 30 3.26 -5.63 -2.92
C LYS A 30 2.65 -6.03 -4.27
N PRO A 31 2.98 -5.36 -5.39
CA PRO A 31 2.33 -5.63 -6.67
C PRO A 31 2.49 -7.07 -7.15
N SER A 32 3.63 -7.72 -6.90
CA SER A 32 3.83 -9.13 -7.32
C SER A 32 2.94 -10.13 -6.58
N ASN A 33 2.34 -9.72 -5.46
CA ASN A 33 1.42 -10.53 -4.66
C ASN A 33 -0.05 -10.18 -4.96
N VAL A 34 -0.30 -9.25 -5.88
CA VAL A 34 -1.64 -8.91 -6.38
C VAL A 34 -1.82 -9.56 -7.75
N MET A 35 -2.59 -10.63 -7.80
CA MET A 35 -2.93 -11.33 -9.04
C MET A 35 -4.18 -10.71 -9.67
N LEU A 36 -4.28 -10.81 -10.99
CA LEU A 36 -5.48 -10.41 -11.74
C LEU A 36 -6.09 -11.63 -12.40
N ASP A 37 -7.41 -11.79 -12.30
CA ASP A 37 -8.12 -12.82 -13.05
C ASP A 37 -8.45 -12.35 -14.49
N ALA A 38 -9.14 -13.20 -15.26
CA ALA A 38 -9.49 -12.92 -16.64
C ALA A 38 -10.40 -11.69 -16.83
N SER A 39 -11.07 -11.25 -15.75
CA SER A 39 -11.92 -10.06 -15.72
C SER A 39 -11.21 -8.86 -15.08
N PHE A 40 -9.89 -8.94 -14.84
CA PHE A 40 -9.09 -7.92 -14.18
C PHE A 40 -9.48 -7.64 -12.71
N ASN A 41 -10.14 -8.57 -12.03
CA ASN A 41 -10.37 -8.45 -10.59
C ASN A 41 -9.09 -8.75 -9.82
N ALA A 42 -8.78 -7.92 -8.82
CA ALA A 42 -7.63 -8.11 -7.96
C ALA A 42 -7.83 -9.23 -6.94
N LYS A 43 -6.80 -10.07 -6.77
CA LYS A 43 -6.71 -11.11 -5.74
C LYS A 43 -5.39 -10.98 -5.00
N LEU A 44 -5.47 -10.68 -3.71
CA LEU A 44 -4.30 -10.62 -2.84
C LEU A 44 -3.88 -12.04 -2.45
N GLY A 45 -2.62 -12.40 -2.69
CA GLY A 45 -2.06 -13.72 -2.41
C GLY A 45 -0.73 -13.66 -1.65
N ASP A 46 -0.12 -14.83 -1.45
CA ASP A 46 1.12 -15.01 -0.68
C ASP A 46 1.02 -14.63 0.80
N LEU A 47 0.36 -15.51 1.56
CA LEU A 47 0.21 -15.42 3.01
C LEU A 47 1.38 -16.06 3.77
N GLY A 48 2.55 -16.29 3.14
CA GLY A 48 3.69 -16.97 3.77
C GLY A 48 4.23 -16.26 5.01
N LEU A 49 4.05 -14.94 5.09
CA LEU A 49 4.42 -14.12 6.24
C LEU A 49 3.25 -13.77 7.16
N ALA A 50 2.04 -14.19 6.81
CA ALA A 50 0.83 -13.74 7.48
C ALA A 50 0.76 -14.18 8.95
N ARG A 51 0.09 -13.40 9.79
CA ARG A 51 -0.07 -13.67 11.23
C ARG A 51 -1.47 -13.32 11.69
N LEU A 52 -2.04 -14.20 12.51
CA LEU A 52 -3.29 -13.94 13.23
C LEU A 52 -2.97 -13.13 14.50
N VAL A 53 -3.73 -12.08 14.74
CA VAL A 53 -3.72 -11.29 15.97
C VAL A 53 -5.14 -10.99 16.40
N ASP A 54 -5.34 -10.80 17.70
CA ASP A 54 -6.61 -10.23 18.18
C ASP A 54 -6.78 -8.84 17.56
N HIS A 55 -8.02 -8.49 17.24
CA HIS A 55 -8.38 -7.13 16.83
C HIS A 55 -7.85 -6.13 17.88
N ASP A 56 -7.15 -5.09 17.42
CA ASP A 56 -6.41 -4.09 18.23
C ASP A 56 -5.03 -4.50 18.80
N ARG A 57 -4.48 -5.67 18.47
CA ARG A 57 -3.13 -6.08 18.93
C ARG A 57 -2.06 -6.03 17.85
N GLU A 58 -0.85 -5.66 18.26
CA GLU A 58 0.35 -5.77 17.43
C GLU A 58 0.94 -7.19 17.49
N SER A 59 1.49 -7.67 16.38
CA SER A 59 2.27 -8.91 16.35
C SER A 59 3.75 -8.59 16.55
N TYR A 60 4.32 -9.05 17.67
CA TYR A 60 5.77 -9.02 17.86
C TYR A 60 6.41 -10.15 17.05
N THR A 61 7.39 -9.81 16.23
CA THR A 61 8.04 -10.79 15.35
C THR A 61 9.54 -10.92 15.69
N THR A 62 10.00 -12.16 15.83
CA THR A 62 11.40 -12.46 16.15
C THR A 62 12.35 -12.13 15.00
N ALA A 63 11.85 -12.17 13.77
CA ALA A 63 12.59 -11.86 12.55
C ALA A 63 11.91 -10.72 11.77
N LEU A 64 12.72 -9.76 11.33
CA LEU A 64 12.32 -8.77 10.34
C LEU A 64 11.98 -9.50 9.04
N ALA A 65 10.72 -9.45 8.63
CA ALA A 65 10.24 -10.12 7.42
C ALA A 65 9.24 -9.24 6.67
N GLY A 66 9.32 -9.28 5.35
CA GLY A 66 8.55 -8.47 4.40
C GLY A 66 9.48 -7.83 3.35
N THR A 67 8.90 -7.21 2.34
CA THR A 67 9.67 -6.64 1.21
C THR A 67 10.10 -5.20 1.46
N MET A 68 11.40 -4.92 1.36
CA MET A 68 11.96 -3.58 1.46
C MET A 68 11.36 -2.64 0.41
N GLY A 69 10.95 -1.44 0.84
CA GLY A 69 10.26 -0.46 0.01
C GLY A 69 8.74 -0.44 0.19
N TYR A 70 8.14 -1.55 0.62
CA TYR A 70 6.72 -1.65 0.99
C TYR A 70 6.52 -1.70 2.50
N MET A 71 7.52 -2.19 3.24
CA MET A 71 7.47 -2.29 4.69
C MET A 71 7.37 -0.91 5.37
N ASP A 72 6.41 -0.77 6.29
CA ASP A 72 6.31 0.38 7.17
C ASP A 72 7.64 0.59 7.93
N PRO A 73 8.26 1.78 7.86
CA PRO A 73 9.50 2.06 8.57
C PRO A 73 9.37 1.91 10.09
N VAL A 74 8.20 2.15 10.69
CA VAL A 74 7.98 1.91 12.12
C VAL A 74 7.96 0.41 12.42
N CYS A 75 7.23 -0.38 11.64
CA CYS A 75 7.31 -1.85 11.68
C CYS A 75 8.75 -2.35 11.49
N ALA A 76 9.50 -1.80 10.53
CA ALA A 76 10.88 -2.21 10.26
C ALA A 76 11.82 -1.92 11.43
N ALA A 77 11.65 -0.76 12.09
CA ALA A 77 12.46 -0.36 13.24
C ALA A 77 12.09 -1.14 14.52
N THR A 78 10.80 -1.38 14.75
CA THR A 78 10.29 -1.97 16.01
C THR A 78 10.10 -3.48 15.94
N ARG A 79 10.09 -4.06 14.72
CA ARG A 79 9.70 -5.44 14.42
C ARG A 79 8.26 -5.79 14.83
N ARG A 80 7.41 -4.78 14.94
CA ARG A 80 5.99 -4.92 15.28
C ARG A 80 5.14 -4.70 14.05
N ALA A 81 4.48 -5.76 13.62
CA ALA A 81 3.48 -5.67 12.56
C ALA A 81 2.11 -5.37 13.17
N SER A 82 1.33 -4.58 12.45
CA SER A 82 -0.05 -4.22 12.81
C SER A 82 -0.88 -4.03 11.54
N ALA A 83 -2.21 -3.93 11.68
CA ALA A 83 -3.09 -3.59 10.56
C ALA A 83 -2.64 -2.27 9.88
N LYS A 84 -2.10 -1.31 10.65
CA LYS A 84 -1.57 -0.05 10.10
C LYS A 84 -0.32 -0.25 9.24
N SER A 85 0.53 -1.24 9.54
CA SER A 85 1.70 -1.56 8.72
C SER A 85 1.31 -2.16 7.35
N ASP A 86 0.21 -2.91 7.29
CA ASP A 86 -0.36 -3.39 6.02
C ASP A 86 -1.03 -2.25 5.24
N VAL A 87 -1.72 -1.33 5.93
CA VAL A 87 -2.28 -0.11 5.31
C VAL A 87 -1.18 0.78 4.71
N TYR A 88 -0.01 0.86 5.34
CA TYR A 88 1.15 1.55 4.76
C TYR A 88 1.59 0.89 3.45
N SER A 89 1.78 -0.43 3.47
CA SER A 89 2.19 -1.21 2.30
C SER A 89 1.17 -1.07 1.16
N PHE A 90 -0.12 -1.12 1.48
CA PHE A 90 -1.23 -0.84 0.56
C PHE A 90 -1.14 0.57 -0.04
N GLY A 91 -0.90 1.59 0.77
CA GLY A 91 -0.72 2.96 0.28
C GLY A 91 0.45 3.09 -0.72
N VAL A 92 1.56 2.38 -0.49
CA VAL A 92 2.67 2.31 -1.45
C VAL A 92 2.23 1.67 -2.76
N VAL A 93 1.47 0.57 -2.72
CA VAL A 93 0.94 -0.09 -3.92
C VAL A 93 -0.01 0.84 -4.70
N LEU A 94 -0.89 1.57 -4.02
CA LEU A 94 -1.78 2.54 -4.66
C LEU A 94 -1.01 3.65 -5.37
N LEU A 95 0.10 4.14 -4.78
CA LEU A 95 0.97 5.10 -5.45
C LEU A 95 1.59 4.53 -6.72
N GLU A 96 2.03 3.27 -6.71
CA GLU A 96 2.58 2.64 -7.90
C GLU A 96 1.53 2.46 -9.00
N ILE A 97 0.30 2.08 -8.64
CA ILE A 97 -0.82 1.96 -9.58
C ILE A 97 -1.15 3.32 -10.20
N ALA A 98 -1.27 4.37 -9.39
CA ALA A 98 -1.64 5.70 -9.86
C ALA A 98 -0.54 6.35 -10.71
N CYS A 99 0.73 6.15 -10.34
CA CYS A 99 1.86 6.81 -11.01
C CYS A 99 2.47 5.99 -12.15
N GLY A 100 2.15 4.70 -12.26
CA GLY A 100 2.75 3.79 -13.23
C GLY A 100 4.26 3.54 -13.02
N ARG A 101 4.78 3.93 -11.86
CA ARG A 101 6.21 3.90 -11.53
C ARG A 101 6.38 3.08 -10.27
N ARG A 102 7.37 2.18 -10.27
CA ARG A 102 7.74 1.45 -9.05
C ARG A 102 8.18 2.43 -7.95
N ALA A 103 7.87 2.11 -6.71
CA ALA A 103 8.42 2.78 -5.55
C ALA A 103 9.97 2.75 -5.64
N PRO A 104 10.70 3.75 -5.09
CA PRO A 104 12.14 3.75 -5.14
C PRO A 104 12.64 2.62 -4.25
N ILE A 105 12.92 1.48 -4.85
CA ILE A 105 13.48 0.33 -4.16
C ILE A 105 14.90 0.69 -3.70
N GLY A 106 15.21 0.47 -2.43
CA GLY A 106 16.59 0.18 -1.99
C GLY A 106 17.55 1.35 -1.76
N VAL A 107 17.09 2.60 -1.62
CA VAL A 107 17.99 3.70 -1.19
C VAL A 107 17.64 4.14 0.23
N PRO A 108 18.43 3.76 1.26
CA PRO A 108 18.29 4.30 2.61
C PRO A 108 18.39 5.84 2.53
N GLY A 109 17.35 6.54 2.98
CA GLY A 109 17.30 8.01 2.95
C GLY A 109 16.63 8.64 1.71
N ARG A 110 16.30 7.87 0.66
CA ARG A 110 15.34 8.33 -0.38
C ARG A 110 13.99 7.64 -0.19
N ARG A 111 13.37 7.85 0.98
CA ARG A 111 11.93 7.60 1.14
C ARG A 111 11.23 8.42 0.06
N GLY A 112 10.51 7.79 -0.86
CA GLY A 112 10.02 8.36 -2.12
C GLY A 112 9.82 9.87 -2.12
N PRO A 113 10.84 10.67 -2.47
CA PRO A 113 10.75 12.13 -2.38
C PRO A 113 9.82 12.66 -3.48
N TRP A 114 9.75 11.97 -4.63
CA TRP A 114 9.07 12.51 -5.79
C TRP A 114 7.58 12.74 -5.55
N VAL A 115 6.80 11.73 -5.12
CA VAL A 115 5.34 11.88 -4.97
C VAL A 115 5.03 13.04 -4.03
N TRP A 116 5.77 13.14 -2.93
CA TRP A 116 5.57 14.18 -1.92
C TRP A 116 6.02 15.57 -2.38
N ASP A 117 7.07 15.64 -3.20
CA ASP A 117 7.55 16.90 -3.79
C ASP A 117 6.61 17.41 -4.88
N TRP A 118 5.99 16.52 -5.68
CA TRP A 118 4.96 16.88 -6.67
C TRP A 118 3.66 17.34 -6.00
N TYR A 119 3.25 16.66 -4.94
CA TYR A 119 2.07 17.06 -4.15
C TYR A 119 2.24 18.48 -3.56
N ARG A 120 3.45 18.81 -3.04
CA ARG A 120 3.75 20.16 -2.53
C ARG A 120 3.73 21.25 -3.60
N LYS A 121 3.86 20.89 -4.88
CA LYS A 121 3.82 21.84 -6.02
C LYS A 121 2.40 22.15 -6.51
N GLY A 122 1.36 21.57 -5.91
CA GLY A 122 -0.02 22.00 -6.11
C GLY A 122 -0.78 21.31 -7.25
N SER A 123 -0.19 20.32 -7.93
CA SER A 123 -0.90 19.49 -8.90
C SER A 123 -0.67 18.01 -8.62
N ILE A 124 -1.57 17.43 -7.81
CA ILE A 124 -1.57 16.01 -7.48
C ILE A 124 -1.75 15.13 -8.74
N LEU A 125 -2.46 15.63 -9.75
CA LEU A 125 -2.73 14.89 -10.98
C LEU A 125 -1.51 14.79 -11.92
N ASP A 126 -0.50 15.63 -11.74
CA ASP A 126 0.73 15.58 -12.55
C ASP A 126 1.56 14.31 -12.28
N VAL A 127 1.26 13.59 -11.19
CA VAL A 127 1.93 12.31 -10.89
C VAL A 127 1.24 11.11 -11.54
N ALA A 128 0.08 11.31 -12.19
CA ALA A 128 -0.63 10.25 -12.88
C ALA A 128 0.27 9.57 -13.92
N ASP A 129 0.07 8.27 -14.11
CA ASP A 129 0.81 7.49 -15.11
C ASP A 129 0.69 8.12 -16.50
N GLU A 130 1.82 8.54 -17.05
CA GLU A 130 1.92 9.15 -18.37
C GLU A 130 1.34 8.26 -19.48
N ARG A 131 1.36 6.94 -19.28
CA ARG A 131 0.79 5.96 -20.22
C ARG A 131 -0.74 6.03 -20.30
N LEU A 132 -1.39 6.61 -19.30
CA LEU A 132 -2.83 6.87 -19.35
C LEU A 132 -3.15 8.04 -20.29
N ASN A 133 -2.19 8.90 -20.67
CA ASN A 133 -2.36 9.98 -21.62
C ASN A 133 -3.59 10.90 -21.34
N GLY A 134 -3.94 11.09 -20.06
CA GLY A 134 -5.12 11.85 -19.65
C GLY A 134 -6.45 11.09 -19.73
N GLU A 135 -6.45 9.83 -20.16
CA GLU A 135 -7.62 8.94 -20.22
C GLU A 135 -7.90 8.29 -18.86
N PHE A 136 -8.23 9.11 -17.87
CA PHE A 136 -8.66 8.67 -16.54
C PHE A 136 -9.68 9.63 -15.96
N ASP A 137 -10.52 9.14 -15.05
CA ASP A 137 -11.38 10.00 -14.27
C ASP A 137 -10.52 10.77 -13.25
N ARG A 138 -10.56 12.10 -13.35
CA ARG A 138 -9.73 12.98 -12.53
C ARG A 138 -10.10 12.93 -11.05
N GLU A 139 -11.39 12.79 -10.75
CA GLU A 139 -11.89 12.75 -9.38
C GLU A 139 -11.52 11.42 -8.71
N GLU A 140 -11.65 10.30 -9.44
CA GLU A 140 -11.20 8.99 -8.97
C GLU A 140 -9.69 8.97 -8.74
N MET A 141 -8.90 9.49 -9.69
CA MET A 141 -7.45 9.57 -9.56
C MET A 141 -7.03 10.38 -8.34
N GLU A 142 -7.66 11.54 -8.14
CA GLU A 142 -7.41 12.38 -6.96
C GLU A 142 -7.72 11.62 -5.66
N ARG A 143 -8.87 10.94 -5.58
CA ARG A 143 -9.25 10.13 -4.41
C ARG A 143 -8.24 9.02 -4.14
N VAL A 144 -7.81 8.28 -5.18
CA VAL A 144 -6.81 7.22 -5.04
C VAL A 144 -5.51 7.79 -4.48
N LEU A 145 -5.02 8.91 -5.02
CA LEU A 145 -3.79 9.54 -4.57
C LEU A 145 -3.88 10.09 -3.13
N VAL A 146 -5.04 10.61 -2.73
CA VAL A 146 -5.30 11.05 -1.35
C VAL A 146 -5.31 9.86 -0.39
N VAL A 147 -5.97 8.76 -0.73
CA VAL A 147 -6.01 7.53 0.10
C VAL A 147 -4.62 6.93 0.19
N ALA A 148 -3.92 6.79 -0.94
CA ALA A 148 -2.56 6.29 -1.02
C ALA A 148 -1.63 7.10 -0.12
N ARG A 149 -1.78 8.43 -0.14
CA ARG A 149 -1.05 9.34 0.75
C ARG A 149 -1.34 9.09 2.22
N SER A 150 -2.62 8.97 2.57
CA SER A 150 -3.05 8.76 3.95
C SER A 150 -2.46 7.46 4.51
N GLY A 151 -2.50 6.39 3.73
CA GLY A 151 -1.94 5.09 4.09
C GLY A 151 -0.41 5.09 4.17
N ALA A 152 0.26 5.64 3.16
CA ALA A 152 1.73 5.69 3.09
C ALA A 152 2.37 6.80 3.96
N ARG A 153 1.57 7.53 4.74
CA ARG A 153 2.10 8.55 5.65
C ARG A 153 2.81 7.86 6.80
N THR A 154 4.11 8.09 6.88
CA THR A 154 4.95 7.61 7.99
C THR A 154 4.31 8.00 9.33
N LEU A 155 4.05 7.03 10.22
CA LEU A 155 3.67 7.27 11.62
C LEU A 155 4.81 7.92 12.46
N ALA A 156 5.84 8.48 11.83
CA ALA A 156 7.00 9.09 12.49
C ALA A 156 6.79 10.57 12.85
N THR A 157 5.55 11.07 12.86
CA THR A 157 5.22 12.35 13.47
C THR A 157 4.32 12.09 14.68
N ALA A 158 4.93 11.59 15.75
CA ALA A 158 4.54 11.90 17.11
C ALA A 158 5.48 12.98 17.63
#